data_AF-A0A1F4JG28-F1
#
_entry.id   AF-A0A1F4JG28-F1
#
_cell.length_a   1.000
_cell.length_b   1.000
_cell.length_c   1.000
_cell.angle_alpha   90.00
_cell.angle_beta   90.00
_cell.angle_gamma   90.00
#
_symmetry.space_group_name_H-M   'P 1'
#
loop_
_entity.id
_entity.type
_entity.pdbx_description
1 polymer ?
#
loop_
_entity_poly.entity_id
_entity_poly.type
_entity_poly.pdbx_seq_one_letter_code
_entity_poly.pdbx_strand_id
1 'polypeptide(L)'
;MYTPLIENQIRQHIDAEQIRAAWLAAESRAMNYRGSMYWKQIKGREYLYREYSDRTGKSLGARSPETEKIIEDFKFGKAAAEAKFKELNDAMATQARLNVALRVGRTPNVVVGILEEIRKAGLQGHFMVIGTNALYAYETHVGVRFTGDVTATTDMDLLWDSRKRITLIVDGDDHFNQNGLIGVLKKYDASFELQEDQKFTAANAQGYMIDLIKRRPQSFYDDNEQQQMIPHPDDFWATKIRNMDWLLSSPKFTQVVVATNGSMAEMVTVDPRAFACYKVWLSEKEDRNPMKKPRDLAQARAVYQLVQDKMPQLSFDRIHALPEKLRNQRVLDILRPDTPGGQSLASQFDAVRAYGTHTGTIAAISEAEVIQHIGRGRHVVWDRAALAGVALKVGSNVTIERGGRVRDTQKKGTSHER
;
A
#
# COMPACT_ATOMS: atom_id res chain seq x y z
N MET A 1 9.30 7.11 -13.16
CA MET A 1 8.15 6.79 -12.29
C MET A 1 8.54 5.79 -11.20
N TYR A 2 9.37 4.78 -11.48
CA TYR A 2 9.97 3.92 -10.47
C TYR A 2 11.33 3.35 -10.93
N THR A 3 12.09 2.74 -10.04
CA THR A 3 13.38 2.07 -10.30
C THR A 3 13.34 0.64 -9.74
N PRO A 4 13.82 -0.38 -10.47
CA PRO A 4 13.82 -1.75 -9.97
C PRO A 4 14.79 -1.93 -8.79
N LEU A 5 14.43 -2.79 -7.84
CA LEU A 5 15.37 -3.29 -6.83
C LEU A 5 16.41 -4.20 -7.48
N ILE A 6 17.60 -4.26 -6.89
CA ILE A 6 18.64 -5.20 -7.36
C ILE A 6 18.31 -6.63 -6.92
N GLU A 7 18.85 -7.63 -7.62
CA GLU A 7 18.50 -9.05 -7.41
C GLU A 7 18.65 -9.50 -5.94
N ASN A 8 19.74 -9.12 -5.27
CA ASN A 8 19.95 -9.48 -3.87
C ASN A 8 18.90 -8.87 -2.93
N GLN A 9 18.36 -7.69 -3.24
CA GLN A 9 17.28 -7.08 -2.46
C GLN A 9 15.97 -7.83 -2.66
N ILE A 10 15.68 -8.24 -3.90
CA ILE A 10 14.48 -9.01 -4.23
C ILE A 10 14.53 -10.37 -3.54
N ARG A 11 15.66 -11.08 -3.66
CA ARG A 11 15.87 -12.39 -3.01
C ARG A 11 15.69 -12.29 -1.50
N GLN A 12 16.35 -11.32 -0.89
CA GLN A 12 16.22 -11.08 0.55
C GLN A 12 14.78 -10.77 0.97
N HIS A 13 14.05 -9.95 0.20
CA HIS A 13 12.65 -9.65 0.49
C HIS A 13 11.78 -10.92 0.47
N ILE A 14 11.95 -11.77 -0.55
CA ILE A 14 11.23 -13.04 -0.67
C ILE A 14 11.52 -13.96 0.52
N ASP A 15 12.81 -14.09 0.89
CA ASP A 15 13.23 -14.91 2.03
C ASP A 15 12.62 -14.38 3.35
N ALA A 16 12.64 -13.06 3.53
CA ALA A 16 12.09 -12.40 4.71
C ALA A 16 10.56 -12.56 4.81
N GLU A 17 9.84 -12.48 3.68
CA GLU A 17 8.39 -12.68 3.60
C GLU A 17 8.00 -14.13 3.93
N GLN A 18 8.75 -15.12 3.45
CA GLN A 18 8.53 -16.53 3.79
C GLN A 18 8.74 -16.81 5.29
N ILE A 19 9.81 -16.25 5.87
CA ILE A 19 10.07 -16.38 7.31
C ILE A 19 8.98 -15.67 8.12
N ARG A 20 8.50 -14.50 7.68
CA ARG A 20 7.39 -13.77 8.33
C ARG A 20 6.12 -14.60 8.35
N ALA A 21 5.78 -15.26 7.24
CA ALA A 21 4.60 -16.13 7.16
C ALA A 21 4.71 -17.34 8.10
N ALA A 22 5.87 -18.01 8.13
CA ALA A 22 6.14 -19.10 9.05
C ALA A 22 6.06 -18.65 10.52
N TRP A 23 6.61 -17.47 10.82
CA TRP A 23 6.55 -16.86 12.15
C TRP A 23 5.11 -16.55 12.59
N LEU A 24 4.26 -16.02 11.71
CA LEU A 24 2.82 -15.79 12.02
C LEU A 24 2.11 -17.09 12.36
N ALA A 25 2.35 -18.14 11.58
CA ALA A 25 1.75 -19.45 11.82
C ALA A 25 2.22 -20.04 13.16
N ALA A 26 3.50 -19.88 13.50
CA ALA A 26 4.05 -20.34 14.77
C ALA A 26 3.54 -19.52 15.97
N GLU A 27 3.41 -18.19 15.81
CA GLU A 27 2.81 -17.31 16.81
C GLU A 27 1.37 -17.73 17.10
N SER A 28 0.53 -17.83 16.06
CA SER A 28 -0.87 -18.26 16.20
C SER A 28 -0.97 -19.64 16.86
N ARG A 29 -0.11 -20.59 16.47
CA ARG A 29 -0.06 -21.91 17.11
C ARG A 29 0.30 -21.82 18.59
N ALA A 30 1.31 -21.03 18.96
CA ALA A 30 1.69 -20.83 20.35
C ALA A 30 0.55 -20.16 21.14
N MET A 31 -0.17 -19.20 20.53
CA MET A 31 -1.35 -18.58 21.13
C MET A 31 -2.44 -19.59 21.46
N ASN A 32 -2.68 -20.60 20.60
CA ASN A 32 -3.66 -21.66 20.86
C ASN A 32 -3.34 -22.52 22.10
N TYR A 33 -2.07 -22.56 22.53
CA TYR A 33 -1.64 -23.27 23.73
C TYR A 33 -1.58 -22.39 25.00
N ARG A 34 -1.94 -21.09 24.93
CA ARG A 34 -1.97 -20.17 26.08
C ARG A 34 -2.76 -20.72 27.26
N GLY A 35 -2.29 -20.45 28.48
CA GLY A 35 -2.87 -20.98 29.71
C GLY A 35 -2.16 -22.25 30.21
N SER A 36 -2.77 -22.91 31.20
CA SER A 36 -2.22 -24.08 31.88
C SER A 36 -3.21 -25.26 31.89
N MET A 37 -2.70 -26.48 32.03
CA MET A 37 -3.51 -27.66 32.37
C MET A 37 -2.89 -28.33 33.58
N TYR A 38 -3.70 -28.65 34.59
CA TYR A 38 -3.22 -29.23 35.84
C TYR A 38 -4.29 -30.11 36.49
N TRP A 39 -3.85 -31.03 37.33
CA TRP A 39 -4.73 -31.86 38.16
C TRP A 39 -5.14 -31.08 39.40
N LYS A 40 -6.44 -31.10 39.71
CA LYS A 40 -7.01 -30.51 40.91
C LYS A 40 -7.78 -31.58 41.69
N GLN A 41 -7.46 -31.72 42.97
CA GLN A 41 -8.14 -32.66 43.85
C GLN A 41 -9.40 -32.03 44.44
N ILE A 42 -10.55 -32.71 44.31
CA ILE A 42 -11.85 -32.28 44.83
C ILE A 42 -12.54 -33.50 45.45
N LYS A 43 -12.85 -33.43 46.75
CA LYS A 43 -13.55 -34.49 47.51
C LYS A 43 -12.98 -35.90 47.26
N GLY A 44 -11.65 -36.02 47.27
CA GLY A 44 -10.94 -37.30 47.12
C GLY A 44 -10.79 -37.82 45.68
N ARG A 45 -11.24 -37.08 44.66
CA ARG A 45 -11.03 -37.42 43.24
C ARG A 45 -10.20 -36.33 42.56
N GLU A 46 -9.37 -36.71 41.60
CA GLU A 46 -8.60 -35.78 40.78
C GLU A 46 -9.35 -35.44 39.49
N TYR A 47 -9.33 -34.16 39.13
CA TYR A 47 -9.96 -33.64 37.91
C TYR A 47 -8.95 -32.85 37.10
N LEU A 48 -8.96 -33.01 35.79
CA LEU A 48 -8.16 -32.22 34.89
C LEU A 48 -8.81 -30.85 34.73
N TYR A 49 -8.06 -29.79 34.99
CA TYR A 49 -8.51 -28.42 34.77
C TYR A 49 -7.71 -27.78 33.63
N ARG A 50 -8.41 -27.02 32.80
CA ARG A 50 -7.85 -26.06 31.85
C ARG A 50 -8.09 -24.66 32.37
N GLU A 51 -7.02 -23.92 32.61
CA GLU A 51 -7.08 -22.51 33.01
C GLU A 51 -6.54 -21.64 31.88
N TYR A 52 -7.31 -20.63 31.51
CA TYR A 52 -6.94 -19.61 30.53
C TYR A 52 -6.33 -18.39 31.24
N SER A 53 -5.81 -17.43 30.47
CA SER A 53 -5.13 -16.23 31.00
C SER A 53 -6.02 -15.35 31.88
N ASP A 54 -7.35 -15.48 31.78
CA ASP A 54 -8.35 -14.78 32.58
C ASP A 54 -8.69 -15.50 33.91
N ARG A 55 -7.93 -16.54 34.27
CA ARG A 55 -8.12 -17.39 35.47
C ARG A 55 -9.47 -18.10 35.52
N THR A 56 -10.18 -18.20 34.39
CA THR A 56 -11.35 -19.06 34.30
C THR A 56 -10.90 -20.51 34.11
N GLY A 57 -11.05 -21.30 35.18
CA GLY A 57 -10.71 -22.72 35.19
C GLY A 57 -11.91 -23.59 34.82
N LYS A 58 -11.84 -24.30 33.69
CA LYS A 58 -12.86 -25.29 33.30
C LYS A 58 -12.34 -26.71 33.58
N SER A 59 -13.16 -27.50 34.26
CA SER A 59 -12.89 -28.94 34.41
C SER A 59 -13.12 -29.66 33.07
N LEU A 60 -12.17 -30.52 32.68
CA LEU A 60 -12.23 -31.38 31.51
C LEU A 60 -12.65 -32.81 31.85
N GLY A 61 -12.80 -33.15 33.13
CA GLY A 61 -13.23 -34.47 33.58
C GLY A 61 -12.39 -35.01 34.74
N ALA A 62 -12.85 -36.13 35.32
CA ALA A 62 -12.10 -36.87 36.32
C ALA A 62 -10.90 -37.59 35.67
N ARG A 63 -9.87 -37.88 36.48
CA ARG A 63 -8.68 -38.60 36.02
C ARG A 63 -9.04 -39.97 35.43
N SER A 64 -8.63 -40.18 34.19
CA SER A 64 -8.85 -41.37 33.38
C SER A 64 -7.74 -41.46 32.31
N PRO A 65 -7.55 -42.61 31.63
CA PRO A 65 -6.58 -42.73 30.55
C PRO A 65 -6.76 -41.66 29.45
N GLU A 66 -8.00 -41.26 29.17
CA GLU A 66 -8.33 -40.23 28.18
C GLU A 66 -7.87 -38.85 28.64
N THR A 67 -8.13 -38.47 29.90
CA THR A 67 -7.75 -37.15 30.43
C THR A 67 -6.25 -37.05 30.72
N GLU A 68 -5.59 -38.16 31.04
CA GLU A 68 -4.12 -38.23 31.10
C GLU A 68 -3.50 -37.98 29.72
N LYS A 69 -4.05 -38.59 28.67
CA LYS A 69 -3.60 -38.33 27.30
C LYS A 69 -3.80 -36.86 26.90
N ILE A 70 -4.92 -36.24 27.27
CA ILE A 70 -5.18 -34.81 26.97
C ILE A 70 -4.10 -33.91 27.58
N ILE A 71 -3.73 -34.10 28.85
CA ILE A 71 -2.71 -33.26 29.49
C ILE A 71 -1.30 -33.53 28.93
N GLU A 72 -0.99 -34.78 28.55
CA GLU A 72 0.27 -35.14 27.89
C GLU A 72 0.38 -34.50 26.50
N ASP A 73 -0.63 -34.66 25.65
CA ASP A 73 -0.71 -34.06 24.32
C ASP A 73 -0.65 -32.53 24.41
N PHE A 74 -1.31 -31.94 25.42
CA PHE A 74 -1.25 -30.50 25.68
C PHE A 74 0.18 -30.04 26.03
N LYS A 75 0.85 -30.71 26.98
CA LYS A 75 2.21 -30.34 27.40
C LYS A 75 3.20 -30.49 26.26
N PHE A 76 3.14 -31.60 25.53
CA PHE A 76 4.00 -31.85 24.37
C PHE A 76 3.76 -30.82 23.27
N GLY A 77 2.49 -30.60 22.90
CA GLY A 77 2.10 -29.62 21.89
C GLY A 77 2.52 -28.19 22.25
N LYS A 78 2.33 -27.79 23.51
CA LYS A 78 2.74 -26.48 24.02
C LYS A 78 4.26 -26.30 23.94
N ALA A 79 5.04 -27.25 24.45
CA ALA A 79 6.50 -27.19 24.42
C ALA A 79 7.04 -27.10 22.98
N ALA A 80 6.50 -27.91 22.06
CA ALA A 80 6.87 -27.89 20.66
C ALA A 80 6.50 -26.56 19.97
N ALA A 81 5.32 -26.01 20.25
CA ALA A 81 4.87 -24.74 19.69
C ALA A 81 5.73 -23.56 20.20
N GLU A 82 6.01 -23.51 21.50
CA GLU A 82 6.85 -22.47 22.12
C GLU A 82 8.29 -22.54 21.62
N ALA A 83 8.87 -23.74 21.50
CA ALA A 83 10.21 -23.93 20.93
C ALA A 83 10.27 -23.45 19.48
N LYS A 84 9.29 -23.84 18.65
CA LYS A 84 9.26 -23.44 17.24
C LYS A 84 9.08 -21.93 17.06
N PHE A 85 8.23 -21.32 17.88
CA PHE A 85 8.02 -19.87 17.87
C PHE A 85 9.30 -19.12 18.26
N LYS A 86 10.01 -19.60 19.28
CA LYS A 86 11.31 -19.05 19.69
C LYS A 86 12.35 -19.09 18.57
N GLU A 87 12.52 -20.24 17.91
CA GLU A 87 13.45 -20.38 16.77
C GLU A 87 13.12 -19.41 15.64
N LEU A 88 11.84 -19.28 15.28
CA LEU A 88 11.42 -18.36 14.22
C LEU A 88 11.56 -16.90 14.63
N ASN A 89 11.50 -16.59 15.92
CA ASN A 89 11.77 -15.24 16.42
C ASN A 89 13.24 -14.85 16.19
N ASP A 90 14.17 -15.78 16.44
CA ASP A 90 15.60 -15.56 16.17
C ASP A 90 15.88 -15.45 14.65
N ALA A 91 15.18 -16.24 13.84
CA ALA A 91 15.23 -16.12 12.38
C ALA A 91 14.69 -14.76 11.90
N MET A 92 13.57 -14.30 12.43
CA MET A 92 13.00 -12.97 12.15
C MET A 92 13.96 -11.83 12.52
N ALA A 93 14.63 -11.92 13.67
CA ALA A 93 15.64 -10.94 14.06
C ALA A 93 16.83 -10.92 13.08
N THR A 94 17.20 -12.07 12.53
CA THR A 94 18.23 -12.18 11.49
C THR A 94 17.78 -11.55 10.19
N GLN A 95 16.57 -11.83 9.74
CA GLN A 95 15.97 -11.23 8.54
C GLN A 95 15.91 -9.70 8.66
N ALA A 96 15.54 -9.16 9.84
CA ALA A 96 15.53 -7.72 10.06
C ALA A 96 16.93 -7.08 9.89
N ARG A 97 17.99 -7.71 10.40
CA ARG A 97 19.37 -7.21 10.20
C ARG A 97 19.79 -7.25 8.74
N LEU A 98 19.45 -8.32 8.02
CA LEU A 98 19.76 -8.47 6.59
C LEU A 98 18.99 -7.44 5.75
N ASN A 99 17.72 -7.19 6.08
CA ASN A 99 16.90 -6.17 5.44
C ASN A 99 17.53 -4.77 5.56
N VAL A 100 18.11 -4.43 6.72
CA VAL A 100 18.88 -3.19 6.90
C VAL A 100 20.15 -3.21 6.04
N ALA A 101 20.94 -4.27 6.14
CA ALA A 101 22.24 -4.38 5.45
C ALA A 101 22.10 -4.25 3.93
N LEU A 102 21.07 -4.88 3.35
CA LEU A 102 20.76 -4.83 1.92
C LEU A 102 19.87 -3.65 1.53
N ARG A 103 19.45 -2.82 2.51
CA ARG A 103 18.55 -1.68 2.32
C ARG A 103 17.29 -2.09 1.56
N VAL A 104 16.66 -3.20 1.95
CA VAL A 104 15.45 -3.73 1.29
C VAL A 104 14.29 -2.74 1.47
N GLY A 105 14.01 -2.41 2.73
CA GLY A 105 12.89 -1.57 3.12
C GLY A 105 13.13 -0.07 3.01
N ARG A 106 12.04 0.67 2.77
CA ARG A 106 11.99 2.15 2.88
C ARG A 106 10.71 2.67 3.52
N THR A 107 9.82 1.79 3.96
CA THR A 107 8.60 2.18 4.68
C THR A 107 9.00 2.87 5.99
N PRO A 108 8.34 3.97 6.39
CA PRO A 108 8.64 4.61 7.68
C PRO A 108 8.49 3.62 8.84
N ASN A 109 9.41 3.65 9.80
CA ASN A 109 9.40 2.75 10.95
C ASN A 109 8.08 2.87 11.74
N VAL A 110 7.55 4.10 11.87
CA VAL A 110 6.25 4.35 12.52
C VAL A 110 5.09 3.64 11.83
N VAL A 111 5.05 3.60 10.50
CA VAL A 111 3.99 2.87 9.77
C VAL A 111 4.07 1.38 10.09
N VAL A 112 5.26 0.79 9.99
CA VAL A 112 5.45 -0.65 10.24
C VAL A 112 5.17 -1.01 11.71
N GLY A 113 5.62 -0.18 12.64
CA GLY A 113 5.37 -0.36 14.06
C GLY A 113 3.88 -0.29 14.42
N ILE A 114 3.16 0.71 13.91
CA ILE A 114 1.73 0.86 14.16
C ILE A 114 0.92 -0.29 13.54
N LEU A 115 1.27 -0.73 12.33
CA LEU A 115 0.64 -1.91 11.72
C LEU A 115 0.83 -3.17 12.57
N GLU A 116 2.01 -3.34 13.16
CA GLU A 116 2.28 -4.47 14.05
C GLU A 116 1.51 -4.37 15.38
N GLU A 117 1.36 -3.18 15.97
CA GLU A 117 0.52 -3.00 17.17
C GLU A 117 -0.97 -3.21 16.87
N ILE A 118 -1.46 -2.74 15.72
CA ILE A 118 -2.82 -3.01 15.24
C ILE A 118 -3.05 -4.52 15.06
N ARG A 119 -2.06 -5.25 14.53
CA ARG A 119 -2.12 -6.70 14.37
C ARG A 119 -2.15 -7.43 15.71
N LYS A 120 -1.27 -7.07 16.64
CA LYS A 120 -1.24 -7.64 18.00
C LYS A 120 -2.54 -7.38 18.75
N ALA A 121 -3.17 -6.24 18.52
CA ALA A 121 -4.49 -5.90 19.04
C ALA A 121 -5.65 -6.62 18.33
N GLY A 122 -5.38 -7.48 17.33
CA GLY A 122 -6.42 -8.20 16.58
C GLY A 122 -7.27 -7.30 15.67
N LEU A 123 -6.88 -6.04 15.46
CA LEU A 123 -7.67 -5.05 14.75
C LEU A 123 -7.37 -4.98 13.24
N GLN A 124 -6.36 -5.70 12.76
CA GLN A 124 -5.89 -5.63 11.37
C GLN A 124 -7.04 -5.84 10.35
N GLY A 125 -7.97 -6.74 10.63
CA GLY A 125 -9.12 -7.02 9.77
C GLY A 125 -10.14 -5.87 9.64
N HIS A 126 -10.04 -4.85 10.49
CA HIS A 126 -10.94 -3.68 10.51
C HIS A 126 -10.40 -2.47 9.76
N PHE A 127 -9.12 -2.49 9.36
CA PHE A 127 -8.44 -1.32 8.79
C PHE A 127 -7.85 -1.58 7.42
N MET A 128 -7.72 -0.51 6.66
CA MET A 128 -6.91 -0.43 5.47
C MET A 128 -6.06 0.82 5.51
N VAL A 129 -4.77 0.69 5.19
CA VAL A 129 -3.92 1.85 4.89
C VAL A 129 -4.36 2.42 3.55
N ILE A 130 -4.68 3.71 3.50
CA ILE A 130 -4.99 4.41 2.25
C ILE A 130 -4.01 5.56 2.02
N GLY A 131 -4.26 6.36 0.99
CA GLY A 131 -3.43 7.52 0.69
C GLY A 131 -2.01 7.13 0.26
N THR A 132 -1.05 8.00 0.55
CA THR A 132 0.33 7.86 0.04
C THR A 132 1.02 6.57 0.51
N ASN A 133 0.72 6.08 1.71
CA ASN A 133 1.39 4.90 2.27
C ASN A 133 1.06 3.60 1.53
N ALA A 134 -0.07 3.55 0.79
CA ALA A 134 -0.42 2.42 -0.07
C ALA A 134 0.67 2.10 -1.11
N LEU A 135 1.42 3.12 -1.55
CA LEU A 135 2.49 2.96 -2.54
C LEU A 135 3.62 2.05 -2.04
N TYR A 136 3.89 2.00 -0.73
CA TYR A 136 4.89 1.11 -0.16
C TYR A 136 4.54 -0.35 -0.37
N ALA A 137 3.26 -0.71 -0.26
CA ALA A 137 2.79 -2.07 -0.56
C ALA A 137 2.97 -2.39 -2.06
N TYR A 138 2.58 -1.47 -2.95
CA TYR A 138 2.67 -1.72 -4.39
C TYR A 138 4.11 -1.85 -4.89
N GLU A 139 5.01 -0.97 -4.43
CA GLU A 139 6.40 -1.02 -4.87
C GLU A 139 7.12 -2.26 -4.32
N THR A 140 6.81 -2.65 -3.07
CA THR A 140 7.36 -3.86 -2.45
C THR A 140 6.90 -5.11 -3.20
N HIS A 141 5.60 -5.19 -3.54
CA HIS A 141 5.02 -6.35 -4.23
C HIS A 141 5.71 -6.71 -5.55
N VAL A 142 6.14 -5.70 -6.32
CA VAL A 142 6.75 -5.90 -7.64
C VAL A 142 8.25 -5.63 -7.66
N GLY A 143 8.87 -5.46 -6.49
CA GLY A 143 10.31 -5.29 -6.35
C GLY A 143 10.84 -4.01 -7.03
N VAL A 144 10.15 -2.89 -6.86
CA VAL A 144 10.59 -1.58 -7.38
C VAL A 144 10.55 -0.51 -6.29
N ARG A 145 10.98 0.71 -6.64
CA ARG A 145 10.86 1.92 -5.83
C ARG A 145 10.26 3.04 -6.65
N PHE A 146 9.17 3.64 -6.22
CA PHE A 146 8.67 4.85 -6.85
C PHE A 146 9.72 5.98 -6.79
N THR A 147 9.90 6.69 -7.91
CA THR A 147 10.84 7.81 -8.03
C THR A 147 10.25 9.11 -7.49
N GLY A 148 11.05 9.91 -6.77
CA GLY A 148 10.70 11.25 -6.29
C GLY A 148 9.93 11.27 -4.95
N ASP A 149 9.47 12.46 -4.55
CA ASP A 149 8.72 12.73 -3.30
C ASP A 149 7.29 12.15 -3.28
N VAL A 150 6.98 11.27 -4.24
CA VAL A 150 5.64 10.68 -4.40
C VAL A 150 5.22 9.92 -3.13
N THR A 151 6.17 9.30 -2.42
CA THR A 151 5.94 8.58 -1.15
C THR A 151 6.31 9.37 0.11
N ALA A 152 6.88 10.58 -0.01
CA ALA A 152 7.33 11.37 1.13
C ALA A 152 6.12 11.97 1.85
N THR A 153 5.78 11.42 3.02
CA THR A 153 4.63 11.87 3.78
C THR A 153 4.88 11.70 5.28
N THR A 154 4.43 12.69 6.05
CA THR A 154 4.50 12.71 7.52
C THR A 154 3.15 12.36 8.15
N ASP A 155 2.30 11.68 7.38
CA ASP A 155 0.97 11.25 7.78
C ASP A 155 0.71 9.78 7.41
N MET A 156 -0.28 9.18 8.05
CA MET A 156 -0.85 7.88 7.68
C MET A 156 -2.37 7.92 7.79
N ASP A 157 -3.04 7.63 6.69
CA ASP A 157 -4.50 7.50 6.64
C ASP A 157 -4.93 6.06 6.91
N LEU A 158 -5.66 5.83 8.00
CA LEU A 158 -6.30 4.55 8.32
C LEU A 158 -7.79 4.62 7.97
N LEU A 159 -8.21 3.82 7.00
CA LEU A 159 -9.61 3.63 6.66
C LEU A 159 -10.20 2.48 7.48
N TRP A 160 -11.09 2.82 8.41
CA TRP A 160 -11.87 1.89 9.21
C TRP A 160 -13.09 1.37 8.42
N ASP A 161 -13.19 0.05 8.31
CA ASP A 161 -14.39 -0.63 7.83
C ASP A 161 -15.44 -0.75 8.96
N SER A 162 -16.16 0.34 9.19
CA SER A 162 -17.24 0.43 10.19
C SER A 162 -18.45 -0.49 9.94
N ARG A 163 -18.50 -1.19 8.79
CA ARG A 163 -19.50 -2.23 8.52
C ARG A 163 -19.22 -3.52 9.29
N LYS A 164 -17.94 -3.76 9.61
CA LYS A 164 -17.52 -4.90 10.42
C LYS A 164 -17.77 -4.55 11.88
N ARG A 165 -18.71 -5.25 12.50
CA ARG A 165 -18.87 -5.18 13.96
C ARG A 165 -17.57 -5.61 14.61
N ILE A 166 -17.10 -4.81 15.55
CA ILE A 166 -16.08 -5.23 16.50
C ILE A 166 -16.80 -6.19 17.44
N THR A 167 -16.81 -7.47 17.09
CA THR A 167 -17.26 -8.50 18.03
C THR A 167 -16.22 -8.56 19.13
N LEU A 168 -16.66 -8.39 20.39
CA LEU A 168 -15.89 -8.53 21.62
C LEU A 168 -15.27 -9.93 21.72
N ILE A 169 -14.22 -10.15 20.93
CA ILE A 169 -13.16 -11.15 21.02
C ILE A 169 -11.94 -10.47 20.37
N VAL A 170 -11.59 -9.26 20.85
CA VAL A 170 -10.18 -8.90 20.93
C VAL A 170 -9.68 -9.64 22.16
N ASP A 171 -9.44 -10.95 22.02
CA ASP A 171 -9.03 -11.84 23.11
C ASP A 171 -7.66 -11.38 23.67
N GLY A 172 -7.70 -10.41 24.58
CA GLY A 172 -6.57 -10.06 25.44
C GLY A 172 -5.79 -8.79 25.09
N ASP A 173 -6.30 -7.84 24.31
CA ASP A 173 -5.69 -6.49 24.28
C ASP A 173 -6.36 -5.54 25.26
N ASP A 174 -5.88 -5.59 26.52
CA ASP A 174 -6.36 -4.73 27.60
C ASP A 174 -6.22 -3.24 27.28
N HIS A 175 -5.22 -2.82 26.50
CA HIS A 175 -5.05 -1.41 26.16
C HIS A 175 -6.09 -0.93 25.16
N PHE A 176 -6.43 -1.73 24.14
CA PHE A 176 -7.52 -1.39 23.26
C PHE A 176 -8.84 -1.34 24.06
N ASN A 177 -9.09 -2.34 24.91
CA ASN A 177 -10.33 -2.40 25.68
C ASN A 177 -10.46 -1.25 26.71
N GLN A 178 -9.35 -0.76 27.26
CA GLN A 178 -9.34 0.34 28.24
C GLN A 178 -9.30 1.72 27.58
N ASN A 179 -8.52 1.89 26.50
CA ASN A 179 -8.15 3.21 25.96
C ASN A 179 -8.48 3.38 24.47
N GLY A 180 -9.04 2.38 23.80
CA GLY A 180 -9.38 2.44 22.38
C GLY A 180 -8.16 2.39 21.44
N LEU A 181 -8.32 2.88 20.21
CA LEU A 181 -7.26 2.84 19.18
C LEU A 181 -6.05 3.68 19.60
N ILE A 182 -6.24 4.83 20.24
CA ILE A 182 -5.13 5.65 20.74
C ILE A 182 -4.23 4.88 21.71
N GLY A 183 -4.81 4.00 22.54
CA GLY A 183 -4.05 3.11 23.43
C GLY A 183 -3.15 2.14 22.69
N VAL A 184 -3.59 1.66 21.52
CA VAL A 184 -2.79 0.81 20.63
C VAL A 184 -1.63 1.60 20.02
N LEU A 185 -1.87 2.83 19.55
CA LEU A 185 -0.80 3.69 19.02
C LEU A 185 0.26 4.01 20.08
N LYS A 186 -0.17 4.26 21.32
CA LYS A 186 0.71 4.53 22.47
C LYS A 186 1.63 3.37 22.86
N LYS A 187 1.31 2.13 22.49
CA LYS A 187 2.23 0.98 22.67
C LYS A 187 3.49 1.09 21.82
N TYR A 188 3.35 1.66 20.62
CA TYR A 188 4.50 1.93 19.74
C TYR A 188 5.22 3.21 20.19
N ASP A 189 4.49 4.29 20.44
CA ASP A 189 5.03 5.58 20.85
C ASP A 189 4.08 6.28 21.83
N ALA A 190 4.47 6.35 23.10
CA ALA A 190 3.65 6.90 24.17
C ALA A 190 3.28 8.39 23.98
N SER A 191 3.97 9.11 23.10
CA SER A 191 3.74 10.53 22.82
C SER A 191 2.58 10.81 21.86
N PHE A 192 1.92 9.78 21.32
CA PHE A 192 0.73 9.99 20.50
C PHE A 192 -0.40 10.63 21.32
N GLU A 193 -0.89 11.77 20.87
CA GLU A 193 -2.04 12.47 21.45
C GLU A 193 -3.01 12.88 20.34
N LEU A 194 -4.31 12.92 20.66
CA LEU A 194 -5.32 13.45 19.74
C LEU A 194 -5.16 14.96 19.63
N GLN A 195 -5.34 15.49 18.43
CA GLN A 195 -5.42 16.94 18.25
C GLN A 195 -6.75 17.46 18.81
N GLU A 196 -6.71 18.52 19.61
CA GLU A 196 -7.89 19.08 20.29
C GLU A 196 -9.01 19.44 19.31
N ASP A 197 -8.66 20.14 18.22
CA ASP A 197 -9.61 20.59 17.19
C ASP A 197 -9.94 19.51 16.14
N GLN A 198 -9.18 18.42 16.11
CA GLN A 198 -9.28 17.36 15.10
C GLN A 198 -9.16 15.99 15.75
N LYS A 199 -10.18 15.59 16.51
CA LYS A 199 -10.22 14.30 17.22
C LYS A 199 -10.17 13.06 16.31
N PHE A 200 -10.18 13.22 14.99
CA PHE A 200 -9.91 12.15 14.04
C PHE A 200 -8.40 11.96 13.74
N THR A 201 -7.54 12.84 14.26
CA THR A 201 -6.09 12.85 14.02
C THR A 201 -5.35 12.67 15.35
N ALA A 202 -4.42 11.72 15.40
CA ALA A 202 -3.40 11.66 16.44
C ALA A 202 -2.05 12.11 15.89
N ALA A 203 -1.26 12.81 16.69
CA ALA A 203 0.11 13.19 16.36
C ALA A 203 1.06 12.77 17.49
N ASN A 204 2.27 12.33 17.15
CA ASN A 204 3.32 12.08 18.13
C ASN A 204 4.24 13.29 18.31
N ALA A 205 5.18 13.20 19.25
CA ALA A 205 6.14 14.28 19.55
C ALA A 205 7.07 14.65 18.38
N GLN A 206 7.19 13.80 17.36
CA GLN A 206 7.95 14.09 16.13
C GLN A 206 7.08 14.66 15.00
N GLY A 207 5.79 14.92 15.28
CA GLY A 207 4.84 15.49 14.32
C GLY A 207 4.34 14.49 13.27
N TYR A 208 4.54 13.18 13.47
CA TYR A 208 3.96 12.17 12.60
C TYR A 208 2.47 12.01 12.93
N MET A 209 1.61 12.17 11.91
CA MET A 209 0.17 12.18 12.09
C MET A 209 -0.49 10.88 11.63
N ILE A 210 -1.56 10.48 12.31
CA ILE A 210 -2.40 9.34 11.93
C ILE A 210 -3.84 9.80 11.91
N ASP A 211 -4.47 9.72 10.74
CA ASP A 211 -5.86 10.09 10.53
C ASP A 211 -6.74 8.84 10.51
N LEU A 212 -7.81 8.84 11.32
CA LEU A 212 -8.84 7.81 11.32
C LEU A 212 -10.04 8.23 10.48
N ILE A 213 -10.21 7.55 9.36
CA ILE A 213 -11.25 7.82 8.36
C ILE A 213 -12.25 6.67 8.36
N LYS A 214 -13.52 6.99 8.19
CA LYS A 214 -14.57 6.02 7.89
C LYS A 214 -15.45 6.48 6.74
N ARG A 215 -16.26 5.56 6.22
CA ARG A 215 -17.27 5.89 5.21
C ARG A 215 -18.34 6.82 5.77
N ARG A 216 -18.83 7.70 4.91
CA ARG A 216 -20.09 8.42 5.12
C ARG A 216 -21.21 7.65 4.39
N PRO A 217 -22.20 7.09 5.09
CA PRO A 217 -23.36 6.46 4.47
C PRO A 217 -24.06 7.41 3.49
N GLN A 218 -24.69 6.85 2.45
CA GLN A 218 -25.35 7.62 1.40
C GLN A 218 -26.67 8.27 1.87
N SER A 219 -27.36 7.65 2.83
CA SER A 219 -28.58 8.15 3.47
C SER A 219 -28.25 8.69 4.86
N PHE A 220 -28.67 9.93 5.17
CA PHE A 220 -28.55 10.51 6.52
C PHE A 220 -29.55 9.89 7.50
N TYR A 221 -30.67 9.36 7.00
CA TYR A 221 -31.72 8.77 7.83
C TYR A 221 -31.29 7.41 8.42
N ASP A 222 -30.26 6.77 7.87
CA ASP A 222 -29.78 5.44 8.24
C ASP A 222 -28.36 5.44 8.86
N ASP A 223 -27.82 6.60 9.20
CA ASP A 223 -26.45 6.72 9.73
C ASP A 223 -26.39 6.38 11.24
N ASN A 224 -26.62 5.10 11.54
CA ASN A 224 -26.53 4.51 12.87
C ASN A 224 -25.11 4.01 13.20
N GLU A 225 -24.12 4.26 12.34
CA GLU A 225 -22.77 3.76 12.55
C GLU A 225 -21.99 4.62 13.54
N GLN A 226 -21.49 3.98 14.60
CA GLN A 226 -20.67 4.63 15.63
C GLN A 226 -19.43 5.34 15.03
N GLN A 227 -19.08 6.51 15.58
CA GLN A 227 -17.89 7.27 15.19
C GLN A 227 -16.62 6.83 15.91
N GLN A 228 -16.77 6.12 17.02
CA GLN A 228 -15.67 5.50 17.75
C GLN A 228 -15.78 3.99 17.62
N MET A 229 -14.63 3.31 17.70
CA MET A 229 -14.57 1.85 17.68
C MET A 229 -15.09 1.24 18.99
N ILE A 230 -14.73 1.87 20.10
CA ILE A 230 -15.32 1.67 21.41
C ILE A 230 -15.62 3.05 22.01
N PRO A 231 -16.67 3.20 22.83
CA PRO A 231 -16.91 4.46 23.53
C PRO A 231 -15.76 4.76 24.51
N HIS A 232 -14.96 5.79 24.21
CA HIS A 232 -13.90 6.27 25.10
C HIS A 232 -13.67 7.78 24.86
N PRO A 233 -13.71 8.63 25.90
CA PRO A 233 -13.69 10.08 25.73
C PRO A 233 -12.40 10.63 25.10
N ASP A 234 -11.29 9.95 25.35
CA ASP A 234 -9.95 10.33 24.86
C ASP A 234 -9.49 9.51 23.64
N ASP A 235 -10.38 8.72 23.02
CA ASP A 235 -10.08 7.97 21.79
C ASP A 235 -10.60 8.66 20.53
N PHE A 236 -10.09 8.23 19.38
CA PHE A 236 -10.40 8.79 18.07
C PHE A 236 -11.91 8.95 17.84
N TRP A 237 -12.25 10.07 17.23
CA TRP A 237 -13.56 10.33 16.65
C TRP A 237 -13.45 10.30 15.13
N ALA A 238 -13.70 9.14 14.51
CA ALA A 238 -13.44 8.91 13.09
C ALA A 238 -14.19 9.91 12.18
N THR A 239 -13.47 10.50 11.23
CA THR A 239 -14.06 11.44 10.27
C THR A 239 -14.79 10.70 9.14
N LYS A 240 -15.97 11.20 8.77
CA LYS A 240 -16.83 10.59 7.74
C LYS A 240 -16.52 11.18 6.37
N ILE A 241 -15.79 10.43 5.54
CA ILE A 241 -15.46 10.85 4.17
C ILE A 241 -16.40 10.20 3.15
N ARG A 242 -16.93 11.02 2.25
CA ARG A 242 -17.78 10.56 1.14
C ARG A 242 -17.00 9.60 0.25
N ASN A 243 -17.70 8.62 -0.31
CA ASN A 243 -17.18 7.71 -1.34
C ASN A 243 -16.07 6.74 -0.88
N MET A 244 -15.76 6.65 0.42
CA MET A 244 -14.88 5.61 0.94
C MET A 244 -15.42 4.20 0.71
N ASP A 245 -16.73 4.05 0.52
CA ASP A 245 -17.36 2.80 0.10
C ASP A 245 -16.74 2.19 -1.16
N TRP A 246 -16.25 3.02 -2.10
CA TRP A 246 -15.61 2.52 -3.32
C TRP A 246 -14.32 1.77 -2.99
N LEU A 247 -13.53 2.30 -2.06
CA LEU A 247 -12.29 1.67 -1.58
C LEU A 247 -12.59 0.46 -0.68
N LEU A 248 -13.58 0.59 0.21
CA LEU A 248 -14.02 -0.49 1.10
C LEU A 248 -14.64 -1.68 0.34
N SER A 249 -15.23 -1.46 -0.84
CA SER A 249 -15.86 -2.51 -1.66
C SER A 249 -14.92 -3.06 -2.74
N SER A 250 -13.77 -2.41 -2.97
CA SER A 250 -12.73 -2.93 -3.85
C SER A 250 -11.98 -4.10 -3.21
N PRO A 251 -11.40 -5.01 -4.02
CA PRO A 251 -10.50 -6.05 -3.53
C PRO A 251 -9.43 -5.47 -2.60
N LYS A 252 -9.05 -6.24 -1.58
CA LYS A 252 -7.96 -5.85 -0.68
C LYS A 252 -6.64 -6.25 -1.30
N PHE A 253 -5.66 -5.36 -1.18
CA PHE A 253 -4.29 -5.64 -1.55
C PHE A 253 -3.48 -5.79 -0.27
N THR A 254 -2.77 -6.91 -0.12
CA THR A 254 -2.02 -7.22 1.09
C THR A 254 -0.58 -7.47 0.71
N GLN A 255 0.36 -6.84 1.42
CA GLN A 255 1.79 -7.04 1.19
C GLN A 255 2.57 -6.89 2.50
N VAL A 256 3.56 -7.78 2.71
CA VAL A 256 4.57 -7.56 3.76
C VAL A 256 5.46 -6.40 3.33
N VAL A 257 5.42 -5.30 4.09
CA VAL A 257 6.26 -4.13 3.88
C VAL A 257 7.45 -4.15 4.85
N VAL A 258 8.58 -3.63 4.39
CA VAL A 258 9.83 -3.61 5.16
C VAL A 258 10.19 -2.16 5.52
N ALA A 259 10.43 -1.92 6.80
CA ALA A 259 10.82 -0.61 7.30
C ALA A 259 12.31 -0.32 7.06
N THR A 260 12.73 0.93 7.25
CA THR A 260 14.15 1.31 7.14
C THR A 260 15.03 0.65 8.21
N ASN A 261 14.47 0.32 9.37
CA ASN A 261 15.14 -0.47 10.42
C ASN A 261 15.07 -2.00 10.19
N GLY A 262 14.52 -2.44 9.05
CA GLY A 262 14.42 -3.85 8.67
C GLY A 262 13.26 -4.62 9.29
N SER A 263 12.52 -4.03 10.24
CA SER A 263 11.27 -4.61 10.75
C SER A 263 10.23 -4.76 9.64
N MET A 264 9.27 -5.66 9.84
CA MET A 264 8.28 -6.04 8.83
C MET A 264 6.88 -6.12 9.42
N ALA A 265 5.90 -5.62 8.68
CA ALA A 265 4.49 -5.74 8.99
C ALA A 265 3.69 -6.03 7.72
N GLU A 266 2.54 -6.69 7.88
CA GLU A 266 1.60 -6.86 6.78
C GLU A 266 0.75 -5.60 6.62
N MET A 267 0.86 -4.94 5.47
CA MET A 267 0.03 -3.80 5.10
C MET A 267 -1.16 -4.27 4.27
N VAL A 268 -2.37 -4.12 4.84
CA VAL A 268 -3.62 -4.24 4.08
C VAL A 268 -3.96 -2.86 3.52
N THR A 269 -4.11 -2.75 2.21
CA THR A 269 -4.38 -1.51 1.49
C THR A 269 -5.40 -1.70 0.36
N VAL A 270 -5.71 -0.62 -0.34
CA VAL A 270 -6.64 -0.59 -1.47
C VAL A 270 -6.07 -1.32 -2.70
N ASP A 271 -6.95 -1.88 -3.53
CA ASP A 271 -6.58 -2.36 -4.87
C ASP A 271 -5.87 -1.25 -5.66
N PRO A 272 -4.73 -1.51 -6.32
CA PRO A 272 -3.97 -0.48 -7.04
C PRO A 272 -4.75 0.18 -8.18
N ARG A 273 -5.69 -0.52 -8.81
CA ARG A 273 -6.58 0.07 -9.83
C ARG A 273 -7.60 1.00 -9.18
N ALA A 274 -8.16 0.59 -8.04
CA ALA A 274 -9.06 1.42 -7.24
C ALA A 274 -8.36 2.70 -6.77
N PHE A 275 -7.12 2.56 -6.30
CA PHE A 275 -6.26 3.67 -5.93
C PHE A 275 -6.08 4.66 -7.08
N ALA A 276 -5.67 4.18 -8.26
CA ALA A 276 -5.43 5.05 -9.43
C ALA A 276 -6.68 5.81 -9.85
N CYS A 277 -7.81 5.12 -10.03
CA CYS A 277 -9.11 5.73 -10.37
C CYS A 277 -9.58 6.74 -9.31
N TYR A 278 -9.44 6.40 -8.02
CA TYR A 278 -9.83 7.27 -6.92
C TYR A 278 -8.98 8.54 -6.86
N LYS A 279 -7.67 8.44 -7.09
CA LYS A 279 -6.75 9.57 -7.10
C LYS A 279 -7.00 10.53 -8.26
N VAL A 280 -7.38 10.03 -9.45
CA VAL A 280 -7.85 10.90 -10.55
C VAL A 280 -9.06 11.70 -10.11
N TRP A 281 -10.11 11.03 -9.61
CA TRP A 281 -11.30 11.71 -9.12
C TRP A 281 -10.99 12.75 -8.02
N LEU A 282 -10.10 12.41 -7.10
CA LEU A 282 -9.69 13.31 -6.02
C LEU A 282 -8.98 14.56 -6.55
N SER A 283 -8.15 14.42 -7.59
CA SER A 283 -7.42 15.53 -8.22
C SER A 283 -8.34 16.52 -8.96
N GLU A 284 -9.50 16.05 -9.44
CA GLU A 284 -10.47 16.87 -10.18
C GLU A 284 -11.45 17.62 -9.29
N LYS A 285 -11.55 17.29 -8.00
CA LYS A 285 -12.50 17.97 -7.10
C LYS A 285 -12.17 19.45 -6.94
N GLU A 286 -13.20 20.30 -6.98
CA GLU A 286 -13.06 21.75 -6.77
C GLU A 286 -12.53 22.08 -5.37
N ASP A 287 -13.04 21.41 -4.34
CA ASP A 287 -12.69 21.59 -2.93
C ASP A 287 -11.36 20.90 -2.52
N ARG A 288 -10.65 20.25 -3.46
CA ARG A 288 -9.35 19.64 -3.17
C ARG A 288 -8.28 20.73 -3.09
N ASN A 289 -7.44 20.65 -2.05
CA ASN A 289 -6.28 21.52 -1.89
C ASN A 289 -5.47 21.58 -3.21
N PRO A 290 -5.30 22.77 -3.82
CA PRO A 290 -4.60 22.93 -5.10
C PRO A 290 -3.19 22.34 -5.11
N MET A 291 -2.47 22.39 -3.99
CA MET A 291 -1.12 21.83 -3.86
C MET A 291 -1.11 20.30 -3.85
N LYS A 292 -2.22 19.65 -3.47
CA LYS A 292 -2.34 18.19 -3.46
C LYS A 292 -2.79 17.63 -4.82
N LYS A 293 -3.45 18.42 -5.69
CA LYS A 293 -3.98 17.95 -6.99
C LYS A 293 -2.91 17.38 -7.93
N PRO A 294 -1.78 18.06 -8.21
CA PRO A 294 -0.74 17.51 -9.09
C PRO A 294 -0.13 16.23 -8.54
N ARG A 295 0.07 16.18 -7.21
CA ARG A 295 0.59 15.01 -6.52
C ARG A 295 -0.35 13.81 -6.58
N ASP A 296 -1.65 14.04 -6.39
CA ASP A 296 -2.67 12.98 -6.51
C ASP A 296 -2.68 12.39 -7.93
N LEU A 297 -2.64 13.24 -8.97
CA LEU A 297 -2.57 12.79 -10.35
C LEU A 297 -1.26 12.04 -10.66
N ALA A 298 -0.12 12.54 -10.19
CA ALA A 298 1.17 11.88 -10.37
C ALA A 298 1.20 10.49 -9.70
N GLN A 299 0.64 10.36 -8.49
CA GLN A 299 0.47 9.06 -7.82
C GLN A 299 -0.43 8.12 -8.63
N ALA A 300 -1.55 8.64 -9.16
CA ALA A 300 -2.48 7.86 -9.98
C ALA A 300 -1.81 7.29 -11.24
N ARG A 301 -1.09 8.14 -11.97
CA ARG A 301 -0.35 7.75 -13.19
C ARG A 301 0.78 6.78 -12.89
N ALA A 302 1.52 6.99 -11.80
CA ALA A 302 2.60 6.08 -11.40
C ALA A 302 2.08 4.68 -11.07
N VAL A 303 0.96 4.58 -10.35
CA VAL A 303 0.34 3.28 -10.04
C VAL A 303 -0.29 2.65 -11.28
N TYR A 304 -0.94 3.43 -12.14
CA TYR A 304 -1.45 2.93 -13.43
C TYR A 304 -0.33 2.29 -14.26
N GLN A 305 0.78 3.01 -14.45
CA GLN A 305 1.93 2.51 -15.19
C GLN A 305 2.52 1.24 -14.55
N LEU A 306 2.64 1.22 -13.21
CA LEU A 306 3.12 0.04 -12.49
C LEU A 306 2.23 -1.18 -12.74
N VAL A 307 0.91 -1.01 -12.72
CA VAL A 307 -0.03 -2.09 -12.96
C VAL A 307 0.10 -2.62 -14.40
N GLN A 308 0.19 -1.73 -15.40
CA GLN A 308 0.37 -2.13 -16.80
C GLN A 308 1.67 -2.91 -17.02
N ASP A 309 2.77 -2.46 -16.39
CA ASP A 309 4.11 -3.03 -16.63
C ASP A 309 4.39 -4.30 -15.84
N LYS A 310 3.85 -4.40 -14.61
CA LYS A 310 4.28 -5.39 -13.61
C LYS A 310 3.14 -6.22 -13.01
N MET A 311 1.88 -5.85 -13.23
CA MET A 311 0.73 -6.58 -12.68
C MET A 311 -0.33 -6.87 -13.77
N PRO A 312 0.01 -7.58 -14.86
CA PRO A 312 -0.91 -7.84 -15.97
C PRO A 312 -2.18 -8.59 -15.55
N GLN A 313 -2.13 -9.34 -14.44
CA GLN A 313 -3.30 -9.99 -13.84
C GLN A 313 -4.34 -8.99 -13.30
N LEU A 314 -3.93 -7.75 -13.01
CA LEU A 314 -4.78 -6.66 -12.54
C LEU A 314 -5.13 -5.69 -13.67
N SER A 315 -5.73 -6.19 -14.77
CA SER A 315 -6.25 -5.31 -15.81
C SER A 315 -7.33 -4.36 -15.27
N PHE A 316 -7.32 -3.11 -15.74
CA PHE A 316 -8.31 -2.08 -15.42
C PHE A 316 -9.71 -2.41 -15.97
N ASP A 317 -9.83 -3.26 -16.99
CA ASP A 317 -11.14 -3.67 -17.51
C ASP A 317 -11.92 -4.57 -16.54
N ARG A 318 -11.21 -5.16 -15.57
CA ARG A 318 -11.73 -6.15 -14.62
C ARG A 318 -12.11 -5.55 -13.25
N ILE A 319 -12.00 -4.23 -13.06
CA ILE A 319 -12.39 -3.59 -11.78
C ILE A 319 -13.86 -3.14 -11.79
N HIS A 320 -14.75 -4.06 -11.41
CA HIS A 320 -16.20 -3.77 -11.37
C HIS A 320 -16.70 -3.17 -10.05
N ALA A 321 -15.87 -3.19 -8.99
CA ALA A 321 -16.22 -2.67 -7.67
C ALA A 321 -16.33 -1.14 -7.62
N LEU A 322 -15.79 -0.43 -8.63
CA LEU A 322 -15.89 1.02 -8.74
C LEU A 322 -17.11 1.44 -9.57
N PRO A 323 -17.76 2.57 -9.23
CA PRO A 323 -18.75 3.19 -10.09
C PRO A 323 -18.21 3.42 -11.50
N GLU A 324 -19.06 3.24 -12.52
CA GLU A 324 -18.69 3.39 -13.93
C GLU A 324 -18.01 4.73 -14.23
N LYS A 325 -18.49 5.83 -13.63
CA LYS A 325 -17.91 7.17 -13.76
C LYS A 325 -16.43 7.28 -13.36
N LEU A 326 -15.90 6.33 -12.59
CA LEU A 326 -14.50 6.29 -12.16
C LEU A 326 -13.63 5.34 -12.98
N ARG A 327 -14.23 4.53 -13.83
CA ARG A 327 -13.56 3.50 -14.65
C ARG A 327 -13.93 3.64 -16.13
N ASN A 328 -14.41 4.81 -16.54
CA ASN A 328 -14.75 5.10 -17.92
C ASN A 328 -13.49 5.47 -18.73
N GLN A 329 -13.66 5.57 -20.05
CA GLN A 329 -12.55 5.84 -20.96
C GLN A 329 -11.84 7.16 -20.64
N ARG A 330 -12.57 8.22 -20.25
CA ARG A 330 -11.98 9.51 -19.84
C ARG A 330 -10.98 9.34 -18.70
N VAL A 331 -11.33 8.59 -17.65
CA VAL A 331 -10.42 8.38 -16.52
C VAL A 331 -9.18 7.60 -16.97
N LEU A 332 -9.35 6.58 -17.83
CA LEU A 332 -8.22 5.83 -18.38
C LEU A 332 -7.32 6.71 -19.25
N ASP A 333 -7.88 7.65 -20.01
CA ASP A 333 -7.13 8.60 -20.81
C ASP A 333 -6.33 9.59 -19.93
N ILE A 334 -6.88 10.02 -18.79
CA ILE A 334 -6.16 10.83 -17.81
C ILE A 334 -4.99 10.06 -17.17
N LEU A 335 -5.15 8.75 -16.96
CA LEU A 335 -4.13 7.89 -16.35
C LEU A 335 -2.98 7.55 -17.30
N ARG A 336 -3.22 7.51 -18.61
CA ARG A 336 -2.18 7.28 -19.61
C ARG A 336 -1.17 8.44 -19.55
N PRO A 337 0.13 8.16 -19.39
CA PRO A 337 1.14 9.20 -19.22
C PRO A 337 1.20 10.26 -20.35
N ASP A 338 0.58 10.03 -21.51
CA ASP A 338 0.68 10.91 -22.69
C ASP A 338 -0.66 11.50 -23.18
N THR A 339 -1.66 11.69 -22.31
CA THR A 339 -2.78 12.60 -22.63
C THR A 339 -2.71 13.84 -21.73
N PRO A 340 -2.05 14.93 -22.17
CA PRO A 340 -2.46 16.26 -21.71
C PRO A 340 -3.88 16.53 -22.21
N GLY A 341 -4.66 17.32 -21.50
CA GLY A 341 -6.04 17.69 -21.84
C GLY A 341 -6.17 18.51 -23.14
N GLY A 342 -5.88 17.88 -24.27
CA GLY A 342 -6.00 18.33 -25.66
C GLY A 342 -5.65 17.12 -26.54
N GLN A 343 -6.34 16.94 -27.67
CA GLN A 343 -6.05 15.83 -28.60
C GLN A 343 -4.52 15.69 -28.80
N SER A 344 -3.96 14.48 -28.64
CA SER A 344 -2.53 14.21 -28.93
C SER A 344 -2.15 14.82 -30.29
N LEU A 345 -0.94 15.39 -30.41
CA LEU A 345 -0.47 15.90 -31.70
C LEU A 345 -0.43 14.77 -32.73
N ALA A 346 -0.19 13.53 -32.31
CA ALA A 346 -0.26 12.39 -33.22
C ALA A 346 -1.67 12.22 -33.81
N SER A 347 -2.72 12.37 -32.99
CA SER A 347 -4.10 12.32 -33.47
C SER A 347 -4.49 13.52 -34.34
N GLN A 348 -4.00 14.73 -34.01
CA GLN A 348 -4.30 15.94 -34.79
C GLN A 348 -3.68 15.90 -36.20
N PHE A 349 -2.51 15.28 -36.34
CA PHE A 349 -1.74 15.24 -37.59
C PHE A 349 -1.87 13.90 -38.35
N ASP A 350 -2.72 12.98 -37.87
CA ASP A 350 -2.80 11.59 -38.36
C ASP A 350 -1.41 10.94 -38.46
N ALA A 351 -0.61 11.15 -37.41
CA ALA A 351 0.79 10.75 -37.38
C ALA A 351 0.95 9.33 -36.82
N VAL A 352 1.70 8.51 -37.54
CA VAL A 352 2.08 7.17 -37.09
C VAL A 352 3.37 7.22 -36.29
N ARG A 353 3.51 6.32 -35.31
CA ARG A 353 4.75 6.24 -34.52
C ARG A 353 5.96 6.01 -35.43
N ALA A 354 7.02 6.79 -35.23
CA ALA A 354 8.23 6.68 -36.05
C ALA A 354 8.91 5.32 -35.87
N TYR A 355 9.24 4.67 -36.99
CA TYR A 355 10.00 3.41 -37.02
C TYR A 355 11.17 3.57 -37.99
N GLY A 356 12.39 3.61 -37.45
CA GLY A 356 13.60 3.79 -38.25
C GLY A 356 14.06 5.25 -38.32
N THR A 357 14.71 5.62 -39.40
CA THR A 357 15.27 6.96 -39.60
C THR A 357 14.39 7.74 -40.57
N HIS A 358 13.97 8.96 -40.19
CA HIS A 358 13.18 9.82 -41.06
C HIS A 358 13.81 11.19 -41.22
N THR A 359 13.75 11.71 -42.45
CA THR A 359 14.17 13.08 -42.78
C THR A 359 12.95 13.89 -43.18
N GLY A 360 12.83 15.09 -42.64
CA GLY A 360 11.67 15.93 -42.87
C GLY A 360 11.61 17.12 -41.94
N THR A 361 10.51 17.87 -42.04
CA THR A 361 10.33 19.13 -41.32
C THR A 361 9.61 18.89 -40.01
N ILE A 362 10.03 19.53 -38.92
CA ILE A 362 9.28 19.51 -37.67
C ILE A 362 7.99 20.33 -37.83
N ALA A 363 6.84 19.64 -37.77
CA ALA A 363 5.53 20.23 -37.98
C ALA A 363 4.91 20.78 -36.68
N ALA A 364 5.13 20.10 -35.55
CA ALA A 364 4.64 20.53 -34.24
C ALA A 364 5.50 19.93 -33.11
N ILE A 365 5.53 20.59 -31.96
CA ILE A 365 6.23 20.14 -30.75
C ILE A 365 5.33 20.40 -29.55
N SER A 366 5.20 19.41 -28.67
CA SER A 366 4.63 19.56 -27.33
C SER A 366 5.66 19.14 -26.28
N GLU A 367 5.27 19.14 -25.01
CA GLU A 367 6.12 18.64 -23.92
C GLU A 367 6.42 17.13 -24.07
N ALA A 368 5.54 16.36 -24.73
CA ALA A 368 5.65 14.91 -24.84
C ALA A 368 5.90 14.41 -26.27
N GLU A 369 5.52 15.16 -27.30
CA GLU A 369 5.54 14.69 -28.69
C GLU A 369 6.26 15.65 -29.62
N VAL A 370 6.94 15.11 -30.63
CA VAL A 370 7.46 15.87 -31.77
C VAL A 370 6.87 15.27 -33.04
N ILE A 371 6.14 16.09 -33.81
CA ILE A 371 5.60 15.70 -35.11
C ILE A 371 6.57 16.11 -36.20
N GLN A 372 6.94 15.15 -37.04
CA GLN A 372 7.76 15.36 -38.22
C GLN A 372 6.95 15.05 -39.47
N HIS A 373 6.85 16.02 -40.38
CA HIS A 373 6.31 15.83 -41.72
C HIS A 373 7.38 15.21 -42.61
N ILE A 374 7.10 14.00 -43.13
CA ILE A 374 8.05 13.19 -43.92
C ILE A 374 7.71 13.17 -45.42
N GLY A 375 6.87 14.11 -45.86
CA GLY A 375 6.46 14.26 -47.26
C GLY A 375 5.21 13.48 -47.63
N ARG A 376 4.55 13.94 -48.70
CA ARG A 376 3.25 13.43 -49.22
C ARG A 376 2.13 13.48 -48.17
N GLY A 377 2.12 14.50 -47.32
CA GLY A 377 1.10 14.69 -46.28
C GLY A 377 1.18 13.71 -45.12
N ARG A 378 2.24 12.89 -45.03
CA ARG A 378 2.42 11.92 -43.95
C ARG A 378 3.21 12.51 -42.80
N HIS A 379 2.77 12.19 -41.60
CA HIS A 379 3.42 12.61 -40.36
C HIS A 379 3.89 11.39 -39.58
N VAL A 380 5.01 11.55 -38.89
CA VAL A 380 5.45 10.62 -37.86
C VAL A 380 5.58 11.31 -36.52
N VAL A 381 5.26 10.60 -35.44
CA VAL A 381 5.41 11.09 -34.07
C VAL A 381 6.61 10.45 -33.39
N TRP A 382 7.38 11.31 -32.72
CA TRP A 382 8.50 10.94 -31.85
C TRP A 382 8.19 11.31 -30.41
N ASP A 383 8.69 10.51 -29.47
CA ASP A 383 8.68 10.84 -28.05
C ASP A 383 9.69 11.97 -27.78
N ARG A 384 9.23 13.06 -27.18
CA ARG A 384 10.07 14.23 -26.86
C ARG A 384 11.16 13.88 -25.86
N ALA A 385 10.91 12.97 -24.92
CA ALA A 385 11.90 12.52 -23.93
C ALA A 385 13.05 11.75 -24.59
N ALA A 386 12.76 10.99 -25.65
CA ALA A 386 13.79 10.31 -26.45
C ALA A 386 14.69 11.27 -27.25
N LEU A 387 14.27 12.54 -27.38
CA LEU A 387 14.98 13.62 -28.09
C LEU A 387 15.51 14.69 -27.11
N ALA A 388 15.54 14.40 -25.80
CA ALA A 388 15.98 15.32 -24.77
C ALA A 388 17.43 15.79 -25.01
N GLY A 389 17.68 17.09 -24.83
CA GLY A 389 18.99 17.71 -25.06
C GLY A 389 19.22 18.23 -26.49
N VAL A 390 18.29 17.98 -27.43
CA VAL A 390 18.33 18.57 -28.78
C VAL A 390 17.35 19.74 -28.88
N ALA A 391 17.88 20.91 -29.24
CA ALA A 391 17.10 22.10 -29.55
C ALA A 391 16.40 21.92 -30.92
N LEU A 392 15.17 21.42 -30.89
CA LEU A 392 14.29 21.33 -32.06
C LEU A 392 13.39 22.56 -32.15
N LYS A 393 13.22 23.08 -33.36
CA LYS A 393 12.31 24.19 -33.66
C LYS A 393 11.29 23.76 -34.70
N VAL A 394 10.03 24.17 -34.53
CA VAL A 394 9.01 24.02 -35.57
C VAL A 394 9.50 24.70 -36.86
N GLY A 395 9.35 24.03 -38.01
CA GLY A 395 9.86 24.48 -39.31
C GLY A 395 11.30 24.05 -39.62
N SER A 396 12.06 23.48 -38.68
CA SER A 396 13.41 22.98 -38.96
C SER A 396 13.40 21.67 -39.75
N ASN A 397 14.30 21.53 -40.74
CA ASN A 397 14.51 20.29 -41.47
C ASN A 397 15.59 19.45 -40.80
N VAL A 398 15.21 18.28 -40.31
CA VAL A 398 16.10 17.40 -39.56
C VAL A 398 15.98 15.95 -40.03
N THR A 399 17.04 15.20 -39.83
CA THR A 399 17.02 13.74 -39.87
C THR A 399 17.04 13.22 -38.44
N ILE A 400 16.03 12.44 -38.06
CA ILE A 400 15.95 11.79 -36.74
C ILE A 400 16.12 10.30 -36.95
N GLU A 401 17.10 9.71 -36.28
CA GLU A 401 17.42 8.28 -36.34
C GLU A 401 16.69 7.49 -35.24
N ARG A 402 16.53 6.18 -35.48
CA ARG A 402 16.08 5.23 -34.45
C ARG A 402 17.04 5.28 -33.26
N GLY A 403 16.54 5.70 -32.09
CA GLY A 403 17.34 5.93 -30.88
C GLY A 403 17.53 7.40 -30.51
N GLY A 404 16.93 8.34 -31.24
CA GLY A 404 16.79 9.74 -30.80
C GLY A 404 17.91 10.67 -31.24
N ARG A 405 18.85 10.20 -32.08
CA ARG A 405 19.91 11.04 -32.64
C ARG A 405 19.34 11.96 -33.72
N VAL A 406 19.57 13.26 -33.60
CA VAL A 406 19.11 14.28 -34.55
C VAL A 406 20.29 14.85 -35.32
N ARG A 407 20.16 14.96 -36.65
CA ARG A 407 21.11 15.65 -37.54
C ARG A 407 20.40 16.78 -38.27
N ASP A 408 21.02 17.96 -38.28
CA ASP A 408 20.54 19.10 -39.06
C ASP A 408 20.86 18.90 -40.55
N THR A 409 19.88 19.11 -41.42
CA THR A 409 20.06 18.95 -42.86
C THR A 409 20.69 20.18 -43.53
N GLN A 410 20.78 21.33 -42.84
CA GLN A 410 21.37 22.55 -43.40
C GLN A 410 22.91 22.61 -43.36
N LYS A 411 23.59 21.59 -42.81
CA LYS A 411 25.07 21.58 -42.64
C LYS A 411 25.86 20.78 -43.69
N LYS A 412 25.37 20.64 -44.92
CA LYS A 412 26.16 20.13 -46.06
C LYS A 412 26.11 21.09 -47.25
N GLY A 413 27.03 22.04 -47.26
CA GLY A 413 27.18 22.99 -48.36
C GLY A 413 28.31 23.98 -48.16
N THR A 414 29.51 23.51 -47.83
CA THR A 414 30.77 24.28 -48.00
C THR A 414 31.96 23.31 -47.94
N SER A 415 32.22 22.67 -49.07
CA SER A 415 33.56 22.21 -49.45
C SER A 415 33.50 21.79 -50.90
N HIS A 416 33.97 22.64 -51.81
CA HIS A 416 34.85 22.25 -52.91
C HIS A 416 35.47 23.53 -53.48
N GLU A 417 36.74 23.73 -53.10
CA GLU A 417 37.72 24.46 -53.90
C GLU A 417 37.71 23.91 -55.34
N ARG A 418 37.65 24.82 -56.31
CA ARG A 418 38.66 24.98 -57.35
C ARG A 418 38.61 26.39 -57.89
#